data_AF-A0A2N3C530-F1
#
_entry.id   AF-A0A2N3C530-F1
#
_cell.length_a   1.000
_cell.length_b   1.000
_cell.length_c   1.000
_cell.angle_alpha   90.00
_cell.angle_beta   90.00
_cell.angle_gamma   90.00
#
_symmetry.space_group_name_H-M   'P 1'
#
loop_
_entity.id
_entity.type
_entity.pdbx_description
1 polymer ?
#
loop_
_entity_poly.entity_id
_entity_poly.type
_entity_poly.pdbx_seq_one_letter_code
_entity_poly.pdbx_strand_id
1 'polypeptide(L)'
;MSYRLIALLAVILAFGALSAMALMEVGYIGVFEMHMQNYAGMQVLTDLVIVCVLAIVWMVRDAKTSGVNPWPFVVLTLVAGSFGPLLYLVAREVKSRAVQTA
;
A
#
# COMPACT_ATOMS: atom_id res chain seq x y z
N MET A 1 18.85 10.75 -4.68
CA MET A 1 17.78 10.00 -4.00
C MET A 1 18.25 8.58 -3.71
N SER A 2 17.82 7.97 -2.61
CA SER A 2 18.01 6.53 -2.35
C SER A 2 17.52 5.70 -3.54
N TYR A 3 18.25 4.67 -3.96
CA TYR A 3 17.72 3.70 -4.92
C TYR A 3 16.42 3.05 -4.42
N ARG A 4 16.28 2.85 -3.11
CA ARG A 4 15.05 2.35 -2.48
C ARG A 4 13.87 3.30 -2.64
N LEU A 5 14.10 4.60 -2.44
CA LEU A 5 13.05 5.63 -2.56
C LEU A 5 12.60 5.77 -4.02
N ILE A 6 13.55 5.75 -4.98
CA ILE A 6 13.23 5.77 -6.41
C ILE A 6 12.38 4.55 -6.77
N ALA A 7 12.77 3.36 -6.33
CA ALA A 7 12.02 2.14 -6.59
C ALA A 7 10.60 2.20 -6.02
N LEU A 8 10.42 2.66 -4.77
CA LEU A 8 9.10 2.83 -4.15
C LEU A 8 8.21 3.79 -4.95
N LEU A 9 8.75 4.95 -5.33
CA LEU A 9 8.00 5.94 -6.11
C LEU A 9 7.64 5.41 -7.50
N ALA A 10 8.54 4.69 -8.16
CA ALA A 10 8.26 4.07 -9.45
C ALA A 10 7.14 3.04 -9.37
N VAL A 11 7.15 2.18 -8.33
CA VAL A 11 6.08 1.20 -8.08
C VAL A 11 4.75 1.90 -7.79
N ILE A 12 4.75 2.94 -6.94
CA ILE A 12 3.54 3.71 -6.63
C ILE A 12 2.96 4.35 -7.88
N LEU A 13 3.79 4.95 -8.74
CA LEU A 13 3.33 5.59 -9.98
C LEU A 13 2.77 4.57 -10.97
N ALA A 14 3.47 3.45 -11.17
CA ALA A 14 3.02 2.40 -12.09
C ALA A 14 1.71 1.75 -11.61
N PHE A 15 1.62 1.39 -10.33
CA PHE A 15 0.41 0.82 -9.76
C PHE A 15 -0.73 1.84 -9.66
N GLY A 16 -0.40 3.11 -9.42
CA GLY A 16 -1.32 4.24 -9.48
C GLY A 16 -1.96 4.40 -10.86
N ALA A 17 -1.15 4.34 -11.92
CA ALA A 17 -1.65 4.40 -13.29
C ALA A 17 -2.58 3.21 -13.60
N LEU A 18 -2.18 1.99 -13.25
CA LEU A 18 -3.03 0.80 -13.42
C LEU A 18 -4.35 0.93 -12.64
N SER A 19 -4.29 1.39 -11.39
CA SER A 19 -5.46 1.59 -10.54
C SER A 19 -6.40 2.65 -11.13
N ALA A 20 -5.87 3.76 -11.63
CA ALA A 20 -6.65 4.80 -12.27
C ALA A 20 -7.38 4.28 -13.52
N MET A 21 -6.68 3.51 -14.37
CA MET A 21 -7.28 2.89 -15.54
C MET A 21 -8.41 1.92 -15.15
N ALA A 22 -8.19 1.06 -14.17
CA ALA A 22 -9.22 0.14 -13.68
C ALA A 22 -10.44 0.89 -13.11
N LEU A 23 -10.22 1.97 -12.35
CA LEU A 23 -11.30 2.80 -11.83
C LEU A 23 -12.07 3.52 -12.94
N MET A 24 -11.42 3.92 -14.03
CA MET A 24 -12.10 4.51 -15.19
C MET A 24 -12.94 3.48 -15.95
N GLU A 25 -12.51 2.22 -15.98
CA GLU A 25 -13.18 1.15 -16.74
C GLU A 25 -14.38 0.57 -15.99
N VAL A 26 -14.21 0.23 -14.71
CA VAL A 26 -15.23 -0.51 -13.93
C VAL A 26 -15.65 0.21 -12.65
N GLY A 27 -15.05 1.35 -12.31
CA GLY A 27 -15.30 2.04 -11.04
C GLY A 27 -14.75 1.28 -9.83
N TYR A 28 -14.83 1.90 -8.65
CA TYR A 28 -14.28 1.31 -7.42
C TYR A 28 -14.96 -0.01 -7.06
N ILE A 29 -16.29 -0.06 -7.09
CA ILE A 29 -17.07 -1.25 -6.74
C ILE A 29 -16.91 -2.36 -7.79
N GLY A 30 -16.87 -2.00 -9.08
CA GLY A 30 -16.73 -2.98 -10.16
C GLY A 30 -15.41 -3.76 -10.12
N VAL A 31 -14.32 -3.17 -9.60
CA VAL A 31 -13.07 -3.91 -9.36
C VAL A 31 -13.29 -5.10 -8.42
N PHE A 32 -14.09 -4.93 -7.36
CA PHE A 32 -14.41 -6.02 -6.43
C PHE A 32 -15.39 -7.02 -7.04
N GLU A 33 -16.43 -6.55 -7.72
CA GLU A 33 -17.44 -7.40 -8.36
C GLU A 33 -16.80 -8.37 -9.36
N MET A 34 -15.82 -7.90 -10.15
CA MET A 34 -15.06 -8.73 -11.10
C MET A 34 -14.31 -9.87 -10.40
N HIS A 35 -13.74 -9.62 -9.23
CA HIS A 35 -13.04 -10.65 -8.46
C HIS A 35 -13.99 -11.61 -7.72
N MET A 36 -15.25 -11.24 -7.53
CA MET A 36 -16.24 -12.12 -6.87
C MET A 36 -16.95 -13.09 -7.83
N GLN A 37 -16.73 -12.98 -9.15
CA GLN A 37 -17.45 -13.80 -10.14
C GLN A 37 -17.07 -15.29 -10.13
N ASN A 38 -15.89 -15.65 -9.61
CA ASN A 38 -15.43 -17.03 -9.59
C ASN A 38 -14.43 -17.28 -8.44
N TYR A 39 -14.17 -18.55 -8.14
CA TYR A 39 -13.26 -18.94 -7.05
C TYR A 39 -11.81 -18.47 -7.23
N ALA A 40 -11.32 -18.34 -8.47
CA ALA A 40 -9.96 -17.85 -8.70
C ALA A 40 -9.84 -16.36 -8.32
N GLY A 41 -10.78 -15.53 -8.75
CA GLY A 41 -10.85 -14.13 -8.34
C GLY A 41 -11.03 -13.96 -6.83
N MET A 42 -11.92 -14.76 -6.24
CA MET A 42 -12.17 -14.71 -4.78
C MET A 42 -10.92 -15.12 -4.00
N GLN A 43 -10.16 -16.10 -4.50
CA GLN A 43 -8.89 -16.50 -3.88
C GLN A 43 -7.88 -15.35 -3.90
N VAL A 44 -7.69 -14.67 -5.04
CA VAL A 44 -6.77 -13.52 -5.15
C VAL A 44 -7.21 -12.35 -4.26
N LEU A 45 -8.50 -12.03 -4.23
CA LEU A 45 -9.03 -10.98 -3.35
C LEU A 45 -8.81 -11.32 -1.87
N THR A 46 -9.01 -12.59 -1.50
CA THR A 46 -8.79 -13.06 -0.12
C THR A 46 -7.31 -12.99 0.26
N ASP A 47 -6.42 -13.41 -0.64
CA ASP A 47 -4.97 -13.30 -0.43
C ASP A 47 -4.54 -11.84 -0.23
N LEU A 48 -5.06 -10.92 -1.05
CA LEU A 48 -4.83 -9.48 -0.89
C LEU A 48 -5.27 -8.96 0.48
N VAL A 49 -6.46 -9.37 0.96
CA VAL A 49 -6.95 -8.99 2.29
C VAL A 49 -6.01 -9.51 3.39
N ILE A 50 -5.57 -10.76 3.31
CA ILE A 50 -4.64 -11.36 4.27
C ILE A 50 -3.32 -10.57 4.29
N VAL A 51 -2.74 -10.29 3.12
CA VAL A 51 -1.49 -9.53 3.02
C VAL A 51 -1.67 -8.10 3.55
N CYS A 52 -2.81 -7.45 3.31
CA CYS A 52 -3.12 -6.14 3.87
C CYS A 52 -3.17 -6.16 5.40
N VAL A 53 -3.82 -7.17 5.99
CA VAL A 53 -3.86 -7.35 7.45
C VAL A 53 -2.46 -7.57 8.02
N LEU A 54 -1.67 -8.45 7.41
CA LEU A 54 -0.29 -8.70 7.82
C LEU A 54 0.56 -7.42 7.72
N ALA A 55 0.39 -6.65 6.65
CA ALA A 55 1.09 -5.38 6.46
C ALA A 55 0.68 -4.34 7.51
N ILE A 56 -0.60 -4.23 7.87
CA ILE A 56 -1.08 -3.35 8.94
C ILE A 56 -0.43 -3.75 10.28
N VAL A 57 -0.46 -5.03 10.64
CA VAL A 57 0.16 -5.53 11.87
C VAL A 57 1.65 -5.20 11.90
N TRP A 58 2.34 -5.38 10.77
CA TRP A 58 3.74 -5.03 10.63
C TRP A 58 3.98 -3.52 10.78
N MET A 59 3.23 -2.66 10.09
CA MET A 59 3.37 -1.20 10.18
C MET A 59 3.19 -0.68 11.60
N VAL A 60 2.19 -1.18 12.32
CA VAL A 60 1.92 -0.77 13.71
C VAL A 60 3.05 -1.18 14.65
N ARG A 61 3.70 -2.32 14.41
CA ARG A 61 4.88 -2.75 15.18
C ARG A 61 6.13 -1.95 14.81
N ASP A 62 6.37 -1.77 13.52
CA ASP A 62 7.52 -1.01 12.98
C ASP A 62 7.48 0.47 13.37
N ALA A 63 6.29 1.06 13.46
CA ALA A 63 6.08 2.44 13.89
C ALA A 63 6.68 2.75 15.28
N LYS A 64 6.75 1.75 16.16
CA LYS A 64 7.32 1.91 17.51
C LYS A 64 8.80 2.20 17.50
N THR A 65 9.53 1.72 16.49
CA THR A 65 10.99 1.91 16.35
C THR A 65 11.33 2.95 15.30
N SER A 66 10.52 3.09 14.25
CA SER A 66 10.73 4.08 13.20
C SER A 66 10.27 5.50 13.58
N GLY A 67 9.38 5.60 14.57
CA GLY A 67 8.75 6.85 14.99
C GLY A 67 7.84 7.48 13.93
N VAL A 68 7.46 6.75 12.88
CA VAL A 68 6.46 7.17 11.91
C VAL A 68 5.07 6.86 12.48
N ASN A 69 4.12 7.80 12.41
CA ASN A 69 2.73 7.53 12.80
C ASN A 69 2.10 6.58 11.77
N PRO A 70 1.68 5.36 12.14
CA PRO A 70 1.19 4.36 11.17
C PRO A 70 -0.26 4.60 10.76
N TRP A 71 -1.08 5.28 11.57
CA TRP A 71 -2.54 5.31 11.41
C TRP A 71 -3.04 5.86 10.07
N PRO A 72 -2.48 6.93 9.49
CA PRO A 72 -2.89 7.39 8.15
C PRO A 72 -2.72 6.31 7.09
N PHE A 73 -1.63 5.53 7.20
CA PHE A 73 -1.31 4.45 6.28
C PHE A 73 -2.19 3.22 6.52
N VAL A 74 -2.55 2.93 7.78
CA VAL A 74 -3.52 1.88 8.10
C VAL A 74 -4.88 2.15 7.46
N VAL A 75 -5.41 3.37 7.63
CA VAL A 75 -6.67 3.77 7.00
C VAL A 75 -6.58 3.67 5.48
N LEU A 76 -5.46 4.11 4.91
CA LEU A 76 -5.23 4.01 3.48
C LEU A 76 -5.15 2.54 3.00
N THR A 77 -4.54 1.65 3.77
CA THR A 77 -4.52 0.21 3.44
C THR A 77 -5.92 -0.39 3.39
N LEU A 78 -6.80 0.01 4.31
CA LEU A 78 -8.16 -0.53 4.36
C LEU A 78 -9.00 -0.15 3.14
N VAL A 79 -8.77 1.04 2.56
CA VAL A 79 -9.57 1.52 1.41
C VAL A 79 -8.88 1.33 0.07
N ALA A 80 -7.55 1.28 0.04
CA ALA A 80 -6.74 1.31 -1.17
C ALA A 80 -5.70 0.16 -1.22
N GLY A 81 -5.73 -0.78 -0.28
CA GLY A 81 -4.84 -1.94 -0.29
C GLY A 81 -3.35 -1.56 -0.18
N SER A 82 -2.54 -1.96 -1.16
CA SER A 82 -1.07 -1.81 -1.09
C SER A 82 -0.55 -0.37 -1.10
N PHE A 83 -1.38 0.64 -1.40
CA PHE A 83 -0.97 2.05 -1.30
C PHE A 83 -0.54 2.45 0.12
N GLY A 84 -1.23 1.93 1.15
CA GLY A 84 -0.90 2.22 2.55
C GLY A 84 0.53 1.82 2.92
N PRO A 85 0.91 0.53 2.79
CA PRO A 85 2.26 0.07 3.11
C PRO A 85 3.35 0.70 2.24
N LEU A 86 3.08 0.94 0.95
CA LEU A 86 4.03 1.60 0.04
C LEU A 86 4.34 3.02 0.50
N LEU A 87 3.32 3.82 0.83
CA LEU A 87 3.49 5.18 1.31
C LEU A 87 4.09 5.24 2.72
N TYR A 88 3.78 4.26 3.58
CA TYR A 88 4.42 4.12 4.89
C TYR A 88 5.94 3.92 4.74
N LEU A 89 6.37 3.06 3.81
CA LEU A 89 7.79 2.83 3.52
C LEU A 89 8.49 4.08 3.01
N VAL A 90 7.82 4.89 2.18
CA VAL A 90 8.32 6.19 1.73
C VAL A 90 8.52 7.13 2.92
N ALA A 91 7.49 7.29 3.77
CA ALA A 91 7.56 8.15 4.95
C ALA A 91 8.69 7.73 5.91
N ARG A 92 8.86 6.42 6.09
CA ARG A 92 9.94 5.84 6.90
C ARG A 92 11.33 6.13 6.35
N GLU A 93 11.52 5.97 5.04
CA GLU A 93 12.81 6.25 4.39
C GLU A 93 13.15 7.74 4.47
N VAL A 94 12.17 8.63 4.27
CA VAL A 94 12.35 10.08 4.42
C VAL A 94 12.75 10.43 5.85
N LYS A 95 12.06 9.88 6.85
CA LYS A 95 12.37 10.15 8.26
C LYS A 95 13.75 9.62 8.67
N SER A 96 14.08 8.40 8.28
CA SER A 96 15.40 7.80 8.56
C SER A 96 16.55 8.64 7.99
N ARG A 97 16.35 9.25 6.83
CA ARG A 97 17.34 10.15 6.21
C ARG A 97 17.48 11.47 6.95
N ALA A 98 16.37 12.08 7.35
CA ALA A 98 16.40 13.33 8.11
C ALA A 98 17.20 13.18 9.42
N VAL A 99 17.10 12.03 10.07
CA VAL A 99 17.87 11.70 11.28
C VAL A 99 19.37 11.51 10.99
N GLN A 100 19.75 10.96 9.83
CA GLN A 100 21.17 10.76 9.46
C GLN A 100 21.87 12.06 9.05
N THR A 101 21.11 13.06 8.61
CA THR A 101 21.65 14.38 8.19
C THR A 101 21.68 15.41 9.32
N ALA A 102 21.10 15.10 10.48
CA ALA A 102 21.07 15.96 11.67
C ALA A 102 22.22 15.60 12.62
#